data_AF-A0A0G4NL84-F1
#
_entry.id   AF-A0A0G4NL84-F1
#
_cell.length_a   1.000
_cell.length_b   1.000
_cell.length_c   1.000
_cell.angle_alpha   90.00
_cell.angle_beta   90.00
_cell.angle_gamma   90.00
#
_symmetry.space_group_name_H-M   'P 1'
#
loop_
_entity.id
_entity.type
_entity.pdbx_description
1 polymer ?
#
loop_
_entity_poly.entity_id
_entity_poly.type
_entity_poly.pdbx_seq_one_letter_code
_entity_poly.pdbx_strand_id
1 'polypeptide(L)'
;MSQADISVQLAQFHLRAPNQPTHKYQFKTYDEVILAPMGFFDPELFDNDHKLKGRRKLVDRSYNAYEAEIPDDPTSAAQFGILALVKPSLNAATAPAA
;
A
#
# COMPACT_ATOMS: atom_id res chain seq x y z
N MET A 1 5.21 6.77 -22.05
CA MET A 1 4.49 8.05 -22.01
C MET A 1 5.48 9.12 -22.39
N SER A 2 5.41 9.58 -23.63
CA SER A 2 6.12 10.77 -24.10
C SER A 2 5.32 12.01 -23.69
N GLN A 3 5.96 13.15 -23.47
CA GLN A 3 5.25 14.41 -23.23
C GLN A 3 4.34 14.78 -24.42
N ALA A 4 4.66 14.31 -25.63
CA ALA A 4 3.82 14.47 -26.82
C ALA A 4 2.47 13.72 -26.73
N ASP A 5 2.36 12.74 -25.83
CA ASP A 5 1.13 11.97 -25.64
C ASP A 5 0.11 12.70 -24.74
N ILE A 6 0.51 13.80 -24.09
CA ILE A 6 -0.33 14.57 -23.16
C ILE A 6 -1.29 15.46 -23.95
N SER A 7 -2.51 14.97 -24.12
CA SER A 7 -3.61 15.64 -24.80
C SER A 7 -4.94 15.12 -24.24
N VAL A 8 -6.07 15.74 -24.58
CA VAL A 8 -7.38 15.24 -24.13
C VAL A 8 -7.69 13.96 -24.89
N GLN A 9 -7.58 12.83 -24.20
CA GLN A 9 -7.80 11.50 -24.74
C GLN A 9 -9.13 10.91 -24.26
N LEU A 10 -9.74 10.06 -25.09
CA LEU A 10 -10.93 9.28 -24.72
C LEU A 10 -10.48 7.88 -24.26
N ALA A 11 -10.64 7.60 -22.97
CA ALA A 11 -10.37 6.30 -22.37
C ALA A 11 -11.66 5.48 -22.20
N GLN A 12 -11.54 4.16 -22.25
CA GLN A 12 -12.66 3.24 -22.04
C GLN A 12 -12.25 2.06 -21.17
N PHE A 13 -13.16 1.58 -20.31
CA PHE A 13 -12.94 0.38 -19.51
C PHE A 13 -14.23 -0.42 -19.32
N HIS A 14 -14.07 -1.69 -18.92
CA HIS A 14 -15.17 -2.60 -18.62
C HIS A 14 -15.20 -2.87 -17.12
N LEU A 15 -16.27 -2.47 -16.44
CA LEU A 15 -16.50 -2.77 -15.02
C LEU A 15 -17.22 -4.12 -14.90
N ARG A 16 -16.65 -5.02 -14.11
CA ARG A 16 -17.25 -6.32 -13.76
C ARG A 16 -17.47 -6.34 -12.25
N ALA A 17 -18.73 -6.30 -11.82
CA ALA A 17 -19.12 -6.37 -10.43
C ALA A 17 -19.87 -7.68 -10.13
N PRO A 18 -19.78 -8.24 -8.91
CA PRO A 18 -20.51 -9.45 -8.54
C PRO A 18 -22.01 -9.28 -8.76
N ASN A 19 -22.66 -10.31 -9.32
CA ASN A 19 -24.10 -10.36 -9.57
C ASN A 19 -24.65 -9.23 -10.47
N GLN A 20 -23.79 -8.59 -11.28
CA GLN A 20 -24.18 -7.52 -12.20
C GLN A 20 -23.65 -7.79 -13.61
N PRO A 21 -24.35 -7.32 -14.66
CA PRO A 21 -23.85 -7.39 -16.03
C PRO A 21 -22.58 -6.52 -16.19
N THR A 22 -21.76 -6.85 -17.20
CA THR A 22 -20.55 -6.06 -17.48
C THR A 22 -20.94 -4.70 -18.06
N HIS A 23 -20.48 -3.62 -17.44
CA HIS A 23 -20.72 -2.25 -17.89
C HIS A 23 -19.51 -1.70 -18.64
N LYS A 24 -19.73 -1.08 -19.80
CA LYS A 24 -18.69 -0.36 -20.55
C LYS A 24 -18.81 1.13 -20.28
N TYR A 25 -17.75 1.74 -19.75
CA TYR A 25 -17.67 3.17 -19.49
C TYR A 25 -16.68 3.83 -20.44
N GLN A 26 -16.97 5.07 -20.82
CA GLN A 26 -16.08 5.93 -21.61
C GLN A 26 -15.98 7.28 -20.92
N PHE A 27 -14.77 7.82 -20.82
CA PHE A 27 -14.51 9.09 -20.17
C PHE A 27 -13.30 9.77 -20.81
N LYS A 28 -13.18 11.09 -20.59
CA LYS A 28 -12.05 11.88 -21.09
C LYS A 28 -11.02 12.05 -19.98
N THR A 29 -9.75 11.96 -20.34
CA THR A 29 -8.59 12.20 -19.48
C THR A 29 -7.65 13.16 -20.17
N TYR A 30 -6.94 13.99 -19.40
CA TYR A 30 -5.91 14.91 -19.87
C TYR A 30 -4.58 14.62 -19.18
N ASP A 31 -4.31 15.27 -18.06
CA ASP A 31 -3.04 15.22 -17.34
C ASP A 31 -3.09 14.34 -16.07
N GLU A 32 -4.23 13.73 -15.75
CA GLU A 32 -4.36 12.89 -14.55
C GLU A 32 -3.43 11.68 -14.61
N VAL A 33 -3.14 11.19 -15.82
CA VAL A 33 -2.25 10.03 -16.06
C VAL A 33 -0.80 10.32 -15.68
N ILE A 34 -0.35 11.58 -15.79
CA ILE A 34 0.99 12.00 -15.38
C ILE A 34 1.02 12.58 -13.97
N LEU A 35 -0.04 13.28 -13.55
CA LEU A 35 -0.14 13.83 -12.19
C LEU A 35 -0.21 12.73 -11.12
N ALA A 36 -0.91 11.62 -11.39
CA ALA A 36 -1.02 10.51 -10.44
C ALA A 36 0.36 9.95 -10.01
N PRO A 37 1.30 9.58 -10.91
CA PRO A 37 2.63 9.14 -10.51
C PRO A 37 3.53 10.28 -9.99
N MET A 38 3.29 11.55 -10.34
CA MET A 38 4.05 12.67 -9.80
C MET A 38 3.91 12.80 -8.27
N GLY A 39 2.81 12.33 -7.69
CA GLY A 39 2.64 12.25 -6.23
C GLY A 39 3.72 11.42 -5.52
N PHE A 40 4.50 10.61 -6.24
CA PHE A 40 5.68 9.95 -5.66
C PHE A 40 6.72 10.94 -5.13
N PHE A 41 6.85 12.11 -5.77
CA PHE A 41 7.78 13.17 -5.36
C PHE A 41 7.20 14.12 -4.31
N ASP A 42 5.90 14.07 -4.08
CA ASP A 42 5.19 14.82 -3.04
C ASP A 42 4.33 13.87 -2.19
N PRO A 43 4.96 13.08 -1.30
CA PRO A 43 4.27 12.05 -0.55
C PRO A 43 3.27 12.61 0.49
N GLU A 44 3.35 13.90 0.83
CA GLU A 44 2.40 14.55 1.75
C GLU A 44 0.97 14.57 1.17
N LEU A 45 0.83 14.53 -0.16
CA LEU A 45 -0.46 14.38 -0.84
C LEU A 45 -1.18 13.07 -0.46
N PHE A 46 -0.42 12.02 -0.11
CA PHE A 46 -0.95 10.73 0.32
C PHE A 46 -0.98 10.64 1.84
N ASP A 47 -1.87 11.38 2.50
CA ASP A 47 -2.10 11.22 3.94
C ASP A 47 -2.65 9.81 4.24
N ASN A 48 -1.86 9.05 5.00
CA ASN A 48 -2.18 7.69 5.42
C ASN A 48 -2.26 7.56 6.95
N ASP A 49 -2.15 8.66 7.71
CA ASP A 49 -2.04 8.65 9.17
C ASP A 49 -3.25 7.99 9.84
N HIS A 50 -4.39 8.03 9.16
CA HIS A 50 -5.64 7.50 9.69
C HIS A 50 -5.85 6.01 9.40
N LYS A 51 -5.10 5.40 8.47
CA LYS A 51 -5.29 3.99 8.08
C LYS A 51 -5.00 3.00 9.20
N LEU A 52 -4.11 3.37 10.12
CA LEU A 52 -3.70 2.51 11.24
C LEU A 52 -4.39 2.88 12.56
N LYS A 53 -5.22 3.93 12.60
CA LYS A 53 -5.96 4.31 13.80
C LYS A 53 -6.92 3.19 14.17
N GLY A 54 -6.78 2.66 15.39
CA GLY A 54 -7.61 1.54 15.88
C GLY A 54 -7.23 0.17 15.32
N ARG A 55 -6.10 0.04 14.62
CA ARG A 55 -5.57 -1.27 14.20
C ARG A 55 -5.39 -2.16 15.44
N ARG A 56 -6.03 -3.34 15.41
CA ARG A 56 -6.04 -4.33 16.50
C ARG A 56 -6.71 -3.86 17.81
N LYS A 57 -7.69 -2.96 17.73
CA LYS A 57 -8.47 -2.56 18.90
C LYS A 57 -9.45 -3.64 19.39
N LEU A 58 -10.07 -4.39 18.46
CA LEU A 58 -11.09 -5.41 18.77
C LEU A 58 -10.54 -6.84 18.81
N VAL A 59 -9.48 -7.08 18.04
CA VAL A 59 -8.84 -8.40 17.91
C VAL A 59 -7.34 -8.19 17.97
N ASP A 60 -6.71 -8.82 18.97
CA ASP A 60 -5.27 -8.80 19.15
C ASP A 60 -4.54 -9.66 18.10
N ARG A 61 -3.21 -9.58 18.08
CA ARG A 61 -2.39 -10.46 17.24
C ARG A 61 -2.64 -11.92 17.60
N SER A 62 -2.69 -12.79 16.60
CA SER A 62 -2.67 -14.22 16.84
C SER A 62 -1.25 -14.67 17.21
N TYR A 63 -1.17 -15.54 18.21
CA TYR A 63 0.05 -16.17 18.67
C TYR A 63 -0.15 -17.68 18.67
N ASN A 64 0.88 -18.41 18.28
CA ASN A 64 0.88 -19.86 18.33
C ASN A 64 1.01 -20.34 19.79
N ALA A 65 0.38 -21.46 20.12
CA ALA A 65 0.44 -22.06 21.45
C ALA A 65 1.85 -22.54 21.85
N TYR A 66 2.72 -22.80 20.88
CA TYR A 66 4.09 -23.29 21.11
C TYR A 66 5.15 -22.18 21.17
N GLU A 67 4.89 -21.03 20.54
CA GLU A 67 5.80 -19.88 20.48
C GLU A 67 5.03 -18.60 20.84
N ALA A 68 4.80 -18.39 22.14
CA ALA A 68 4.03 -17.26 22.65
C ALA A 68 4.67 -15.88 22.38
N GLU A 69 5.98 -15.84 22.07
CA GLU A 69 6.73 -14.60 21.82
C GLU A 69 6.69 -14.16 20.35
N ILE A 70 6.35 -15.06 19.41
CA ILE A 70 6.39 -14.80 17.97
C ILE A 70 4.96 -14.75 17.42
N PRO A 71 4.48 -13.59 16.93
CA PRO A 71 3.17 -13.51 16.30
C PRO A 71 3.09 -14.30 14.99
N ASP A 72 1.94 -14.92 14.73
CA ASP A 72 1.70 -15.72 13.51
C ASP A 72 1.46 -14.87 12.24
N ASP A 73 1.41 -13.54 12.38
CA ASP A 73 1.21 -12.63 11.25
C ASP A 73 2.38 -12.75 10.25
N PRO A 74 2.15 -13.04 8.95
CA PRO A 74 3.23 -13.02 7.97
C PRO A 74 3.77 -11.60 7.83
N THR A 75 5.03 -11.39 8.24
CA THR A 75 5.71 -10.10 8.07
C THR A 75 6.40 -10.04 6.71
N SER A 76 6.05 -9.03 5.91
CA SER A 76 6.74 -8.77 4.64
C SER A 76 8.14 -8.21 4.90
N ALA A 77 9.16 -8.73 4.21
CA ALA A 77 10.53 -8.24 4.27
C ALA A 77 10.63 -6.72 3.98
N ALA A 78 9.77 -6.22 3.08
CA ALA A 78 9.70 -4.79 2.78
C ALA A 78 9.19 -3.96 3.99
N GLN A 79 8.19 -4.48 4.71
CA GLN A 79 7.68 -3.82 5.91
C GLN A 79 8.73 -3.80 7.02
N PHE A 80 9.48 -4.88 7.17
CA PHE A 80 10.59 -4.94 8.12
C PHE A 80 11.70 -3.94 7.78
N GLY A 81 12.07 -3.83 6.49
CA GLY A 81 13.07 -2.86 6.03
C GLY A 81 12.69 -1.41 6.32
N ILE A 82 11.42 -1.04 6.10
CA ILE A 82 10.91 0.29 6.43
C ILE A 82 10.92 0.53 7.94
N LEU A 83 10.50 -0.46 8.73
CA LEU A 83 10.49 -0.37 10.19
C LEU A 83 11.92 -0.22 10.76
N ALA A 84 12.88 -0.95 10.19
CA ALA A 84 14.30 -0.87 10.53
C ALA A 84 14.92 0.48 10.15
N LEU A 85 14.52 1.07 9.02
CA LEU A 85 14.94 2.42 8.61
C LEU A 85 14.46 3.47 9.62
N VAL A 86 13.21 3.37 10.08
CA VAL A 86 12.61 4.32 11.04
C VAL A 86 13.12 4.09 12.47
N LYS A 87 13.37 2.83 12.85
CA LYS A 87 13.87 2.45 14.18
C LYS A 87 15.05 1.47 14.05
N PRO A 88 16.29 1.99 13.91
CA PRO A 88 17.48 1.17 13.66
C PRO A 88 17.80 0.15 14.75
N SER A 89 17.34 0.36 15.99
CA SER A 89 17.55 -0.57 17.11
C SER A 89 16.88 -1.93 16.92
N LEU A 90 15.92 -2.05 16.00
CA LEU A 90 15.29 -3.32 15.67
C LEU A 90 16.22 -4.28 14.94
N ASN A 91 17.27 -3.78 14.28
CA ASN A 91 18.30 -4.61 13.65
C ASN A 91 19.24 -5.27 14.67
N ALA A 92 19.33 -4.74 15.89
CA ALA A 92 20.20 -5.27 16.94
C ALA A 92 19.59 -6.48 17.66
N ALA A 93 18.25 -6.61 17.66
CA ALA A 93 17.55 -7.71 18.32
C ALA A 93 17.69 -9.07 17.60
N THR A 94 18.20 -9.06 16.36
CA THR A 94 18.42 -10.26 15.54
C THR A 94 19.89 -10.71 15.48
N ALA A 95 20.81 -10.04 16.20
CA ALA A 95 22.19 -10.52 16.30
C ALA A 95 22.21 -11.74 17.24
N PRO A 96 22.65 -12.93 16.81
CA PRO A 96 22.91 -14.01 17.74
C PRO A 96 24.04 -13.56 18.67
N ALA A 97 23.85 -13.74 19.97
CA ALA A 97 24.94 -13.57 20.94
C ALA A 97 26.02 -14.63 20.64
N ALA A 98 27.13 -14.20 20.06
CA ALA A 98 28.38 -14.94 19.97
C ALA A 98 29.55 -13.95 19.94
#